data_AF-A0A3D0XMJ3-F1
#
_entry.id   AF-A0A3D0XMJ3-F1
#
_cell.length_a   1.000
_cell.length_b   1.000
_cell.length_c   1.000
_cell.angle_alpha   90.00
_cell.angle_beta   90.00
_cell.angle_gamma   90.00
#
_symmetry.space_group_name_H-M   'P 1'
#
loop_
_entity.id
_entity.type
_entity.pdbx_description
1 polymer ?
#
loop_
_entity_poly.entity_id
_entity_poly.type
_entity_poly.pdbx_seq_one_letter_code
_entity_poly.pdbx_strand_id
1 'polypeptide(L)'
;MAAISFTSIFDIINIPLGFALRFCYQITMNYGLAILLFTIIIRLILFPLAIKQQKVMANSLRLQPKLKALQKKYAKDKQKLGEEQMKLYQEEGASPMGGCLPLVVQLPIIWGLYNVIYHPLLYISQIGQGTLNKVVQHLWPIIQHSDPTFAKMSSYTQALNNRELEILVAKILPSHMSQVPFVPHDTLQMNFNFFGLDLSTMPGYRFSIYLLIPILCYVSTFVQIFLTNRINKRNNIAANAPGTGGMNIGMLVIMPLFSSWISFSFPSGVGIYWITSNVFMLFQTLFLNKLYNPKKLAEQFEQASVEKKKARMRKLAERQAQLAVQQAEENGEDPEQIRAAEEEKLEEDSFLNEEDEKASNRKMMLENRKRLAASRKQSQARQQSKNSSKNKSKKKKRRR
;
A
#
# COMPACT_ATOMS: atom_id res chain seq x y z
N MET A 1 1.78 -27.79 26.02
CA MET A 1 1.36 -27.02 24.83
C MET A 1 0.33 -27.84 24.07
N ALA A 2 -0.94 -27.45 24.09
CA ALA A 2 -1.94 -28.08 23.23
C ALA A 2 -1.57 -27.75 21.77
N ALA A 3 -1.31 -28.77 20.95
CA ALA A 3 -0.95 -28.56 19.56
C ALA A 3 -2.09 -27.84 18.84
N ILE A 4 -1.86 -26.60 18.41
CA ILE A 4 -2.76 -25.92 17.48
C ILE A 4 -2.69 -26.73 16.19
N SER A 5 -3.77 -27.46 15.88
CA SER A 5 -3.83 -28.27 14.67
C SER A 5 -4.00 -27.35 13.45
N PHE A 6 -3.20 -27.56 12.41
CA PHE A 6 -3.44 -26.96 11.10
C PHE A 6 -4.69 -27.61 10.50
N THR A 7 -5.79 -26.87 10.52
CA THR A 7 -7.10 -27.32 10.02
C THR A 7 -7.46 -26.65 8.70
N SER A 8 -6.83 -25.53 8.38
CA SER A 8 -7.04 -24.77 7.14
C SER A 8 -5.71 -24.33 6.52
N ILE A 9 -5.67 -24.19 5.19
CA ILE A 9 -4.50 -23.62 4.49
C ILE A 9 -4.12 -22.23 5.02
N PHE A 10 -5.11 -21.53 5.56
CA PHE A 10 -4.94 -20.22 6.14
C PHE A 10 -4.23 -20.20 7.50
N ASP A 11 -4.14 -21.34 8.19
CA ASP A 11 -3.45 -21.45 9.48
C ASP A 11 -1.94 -21.18 9.35
N ILE A 12 -1.38 -21.36 8.15
CA ILE A 12 0.00 -20.97 7.80
C ILE A 12 0.23 -19.48 8.07
N ILE A 13 -0.80 -18.65 7.90
CA ILE A 13 -0.73 -17.20 8.15
C ILE A 13 -1.27 -16.89 9.55
N ASN A 14 -2.41 -17.47 9.94
CA ASN A 14 -3.09 -17.12 11.18
C ASN A 14 -2.26 -17.48 12.42
N ILE A 15 -1.61 -18.63 12.44
CA ILE A 15 -0.85 -19.09 13.61
C ILE A 15 0.32 -18.14 13.92
N PRO A 16 1.25 -17.84 12.99
CA PRO A 16 2.33 -16.89 13.25
C PRO A 16 1.83 -15.50 13.68
N LEU A 17 0.74 -15.02 13.07
CA LEU A 17 0.14 -13.74 13.44
C LEU A 17 -0.46 -13.78 14.86
N GLY A 18 -1.08 -14.89 15.25
CA GLY A 18 -1.57 -15.13 16.60
C GLY A 18 -0.46 -15.10 17.64
N PHE A 19 0.65 -15.80 17.37
CA PHE A 19 1.85 -15.75 18.21
C PHE A 19 2.43 -14.33 18.32
N ALA A 20 2.52 -13.61 17.20
CA ALA A 20 3.01 -12.24 17.19
C ALA A 20 2.12 -11.29 18.01
N LEU A 21 0.79 -11.41 17.89
CA LEU A 21 -0.14 -10.61 18.66
C LEU A 21 -0.16 -11.00 20.14
N ARG A 22 -0.02 -12.28 20.47
CA ARG A 22 0.18 -12.78 21.84
C ARG A 22 1.41 -12.16 22.47
N PHE A 23 2.54 -12.16 21.76
CA PHE A 23 3.78 -11.52 22.22
C PHE A 23 3.57 -10.03 22.51
N CYS A 24 2.89 -9.30 21.61
CA CYS A 24 2.56 -7.89 21.83
C CYS A 24 1.63 -7.69 23.05
N TYR A 25 0.69 -8.61 23.25
CA TYR A 25 -0.20 -8.58 24.41
C TYR A 25 0.54 -8.86 25.71
N GLN A 26 1.45 -9.83 25.75
CA GLN A 26 2.26 -10.13 26.94
C GLN A 26 3.13 -8.95 27.38
N ILE A 27 3.48 -8.03 26.48
CA ILE A 27 4.22 -6.81 26.82
C ILE A 27 3.27 -5.71 27.32
N THR A 28 2.11 -5.56 26.68
CA THR A 28 1.23 -4.40 26.90
C THR A 28 0.12 -4.65 27.91
N MET A 29 -0.22 -5.91 28.17
CA MET A 29 -1.35 -6.38 28.98
C MET A 29 -2.70 -5.73 28.62
N ASN A 30 -2.80 -5.27 27.37
CA ASN A 30 -3.95 -4.54 26.86
C ASN A 30 -4.13 -4.83 25.38
N TYR A 31 -5.33 -5.27 24.99
CA TYR A 31 -5.59 -5.73 23.64
C TYR A 31 -5.41 -4.63 22.58
N GLY A 32 -5.87 -3.41 22.86
CA GLY A 32 -5.74 -2.31 21.91
C GLY A 32 -4.29 -1.83 21.74
N LEU A 33 -3.54 -1.77 22.83
CA LEU A 33 -2.10 -1.46 22.77
C LEU A 33 -1.31 -2.60 22.10
N ALA A 34 -1.70 -3.85 22.29
CA ALA A 34 -1.12 -5.00 21.61
C ALA A 34 -1.29 -4.89 20.09
N ILE A 35 -2.49 -4.54 19.61
CA ILE A 35 -2.75 -4.29 18.18
C ILE A 35 -1.89 -3.15 17.64
N LEU A 36 -1.74 -2.06 18.40
CA LEU A 36 -0.91 -0.92 18.02
C LEU A 36 0.56 -1.33 17.88
N LEU A 37 1.10 -2.01 18.89
CA LEU A 37 2.48 -2.51 18.89
C LEU A 37 2.73 -3.52 17.76
N PHE A 38 1.80 -4.46 17.57
CA PHE A 38 1.83 -5.41 16.46
C PHE A 38 1.90 -4.69 15.11
N THR A 39 1.07 -3.66 14.93
CA THR A 39 1.06 -2.85 13.69
C THR A 39 2.41 -2.20 13.45
N ILE A 40 3.05 -1.64 14.48
CA ILE A 40 4.40 -1.05 14.40
C ILE A 40 5.41 -2.09 13.95
N ILE A 41 5.45 -3.24 14.62
CA ILE A 41 6.43 -4.30 14.34
C ILE A 41 6.30 -4.78 12.89
N ILE A 42 5.09 -5.10 12.44
CA ILE A 42 4.85 -5.54 11.06
C ILE A 42 5.27 -4.45 10.07
N ARG A 43 4.97 -3.17 10.34
CA ARG A 43 5.37 -2.06 9.46
C ARG A 43 6.89 -1.89 9.41
N LEU A 44 7.61 -2.10 10.50
CA LEU A 44 9.07 -2.07 10.52
C LEU A 44 9.67 -3.23 9.72
N ILE A 45 9.14 -4.45 9.88
CA ILE A 45 9.56 -5.62 9.11
C ILE A 45 9.34 -5.41 7.61
N LEU A 46 8.21 -4.80 7.23
CA LEU A 46 7.87 -4.51 5.83
C LEU A 46 8.49 -3.20 5.30
N PHE A 47 9.24 -2.46 6.11
CA PHE A 47 9.83 -1.19 5.71
C PHE A 47 10.81 -1.30 4.52
N PRO A 48 11.71 -2.31 4.43
CA PRO A 48 12.57 -2.49 3.25
C PRO A 48 11.77 -2.74 1.97
N LEU A 49 10.66 -3.47 2.08
CA LEU A 49 9.74 -3.68 0.98
C LEU A 49 9.08 -2.36 0.55
N ALA A 50 8.70 -1.51 1.50
CA ALA A 50 8.15 -0.19 1.21
C ALA A 50 9.15 0.72 0.45
N ILE A 51 10.44 0.67 0.79
CA ILE A 51 11.49 1.37 0.03
C ILE A 51 11.53 0.86 -1.43
N LYS A 52 11.54 -0.47 -1.63
CA LYS A 52 11.53 -1.07 -2.97
C LYS A 52 10.29 -0.65 -3.76
N GLN A 53 9.11 -0.68 -3.14
CA GLN A 53 7.85 -0.23 -3.75
C GLN A 53 7.92 1.24 -4.19
N GLN A 54 8.48 2.12 -3.37
CA GLN A 54 8.65 3.53 -3.72
C GLN A 54 9.61 3.72 -4.90
N LYS A 55 10.71 2.95 -4.98
CA LYS A 55 11.64 3.01 -6.12
C LYS A 55 10.96 2.58 -7.42
N VAL A 56 10.21 1.48 -7.40
CA VAL A 56 9.43 1.02 -8.55
C VAL A 56 8.43 2.08 -9.00
N MET A 57 7.74 2.71 -8.05
CA MET A 57 6.80 3.79 -8.32
C MET A 57 7.46 5.05 -8.92
N ALA A 58 8.68 5.38 -8.50
CA ALA A 58 9.46 6.46 -9.08
C ALA A 58 9.96 6.12 -10.50
N ASN A 59 10.38 4.89 -10.76
CA ASN A 59 10.75 4.44 -12.11
C ASN A 59 9.56 4.61 -13.08
N SER A 60 8.35 4.25 -12.66
CA SER A 60 7.17 4.42 -13.51
C SER A 60 6.70 5.88 -13.65
N LEU A 61 7.13 6.80 -12.77
CA LEU A 61 6.84 8.24 -12.89
C LEU A 61 7.52 8.85 -14.13
N ARG A 62 8.73 8.41 -14.50
CA ARG A 62 9.45 8.92 -15.69
C ARG A 62 8.71 8.63 -17.00
N LEU A 63 7.85 7.61 -17.02
CA LEU A 63 7.08 7.22 -18.20
C LEU A 63 5.78 8.01 -18.38
N GLN A 64 5.33 8.76 -17.37
CA GLN A 64 4.09 9.54 -17.45
C GLN A 64 3.98 10.51 -18.64
N PRO A 65 5.01 11.30 -19.02
CA PRO A 65 4.91 12.15 -20.20
C PRO A 65 4.67 11.34 -21.47
N LYS A 66 5.37 10.21 -21.64
CA LYS A 66 5.21 9.29 -22.78
C LYS A 66 3.83 8.65 -22.81
N LEU A 67 3.34 8.19 -21.66
CA LEU A 67 2.00 7.62 -21.50
C LEU A 67 0.90 8.66 -21.83
N LYS A 68 1.06 9.92 -21.43
CA LYS A 68 0.11 11.00 -21.80
C LYS A 68 0.12 11.30 -23.29
N ALA A 69 1.29 11.21 -23.94
CA ALA A 69 1.39 11.37 -25.39
C ALA A 69 0.67 10.22 -26.12
N LEU A 70 0.88 8.97 -25.68
CA LEU A 70 0.16 7.80 -26.20
C LEU A 70 -1.36 7.93 -26.01
N GLN A 71 -1.82 8.39 -24.85
CA GLN A 71 -3.24 8.65 -24.59
C GLN A 71 -3.85 9.65 -25.55
N LYS A 72 -3.13 10.72 -25.88
CA LYS A 72 -3.60 11.70 -26.87
C LYS A 72 -3.58 11.11 -28.28
N LYS A 73 -2.56 10.34 -28.64
CA LYS A 73 -2.40 9.72 -29.96
C LYS A 73 -3.49 8.68 -30.24
N TYR A 74 -3.83 7.85 -29.26
CA TYR A 74 -4.77 6.75 -29.39
C TYR A 74 -6.09 6.98 -28.60
N ALA A 75 -6.50 8.24 -28.43
CA ALA A 75 -7.69 8.59 -27.64
C ALA A 75 -8.99 7.92 -28.12
N LYS A 76 -9.08 7.65 -29.43
CA LYS A 76 -10.24 7.00 -30.08
C LYS A 76 -10.13 5.47 -30.15
N ASP A 77 -8.96 4.90 -29.88
CA ASP A 77 -8.70 3.46 -30.02
C ASP A 77 -8.17 2.91 -28.69
N LYS A 78 -9.10 2.50 -27.83
CA LYS A 78 -8.78 1.98 -26.49
C LYS A 78 -7.99 0.68 -26.53
N GLN A 79 -8.18 -0.14 -27.56
CA GLN A 79 -7.48 -1.42 -27.70
C GLN A 79 -6.02 -1.17 -28.05
N LYS A 80 -5.76 -0.36 -29.08
CA LYS A 80 -4.41 0.00 -29.50
C LYS A 80 -3.67 0.83 -28.45
N LEU A 81 -4.40 1.68 -27.71
CA LEU A 81 -3.83 2.40 -26.57
C LEU A 81 -3.27 1.43 -25.52
N GLY A 82 -4.01 0.37 -25.19
CA GLY A 82 -3.58 -0.60 -24.18
C GLY A 82 -2.35 -1.40 -24.59
N GLU A 83 -2.28 -1.80 -25.87
CA GLU A 83 -1.14 -2.51 -26.45
C GLU A 83 0.13 -1.64 -26.42
N GLU A 84 0.04 -0.40 -26.92
CA GLU A 84 1.17 0.53 -26.99
C GLU A 84 1.66 0.96 -25.60
N GLN A 85 0.75 1.06 -24.63
CA GLN A 85 1.11 1.29 -23.22
C GLN A 85 1.93 0.12 -22.67
N MET A 86 1.49 -1.12 -22.90
CA MET A 86 2.21 -2.31 -22.45
C MET A 86 3.58 -2.42 -23.13
N LYS A 87 3.63 -2.16 -24.44
CA LYS A 87 4.88 -2.13 -25.22
C LYS A 87 5.87 -1.12 -24.66
N LEU A 88 5.41 0.10 -24.35
CA LEU A 88 6.25 1.12 -23.72
C LEU A 88 6.80 0.66 -22.36
N TYR A 89 5.99 0.01 -21.52
CA TYR A 89 6.45 -0.53 -20.23
C TYR A 89 7.56 -1.58 -20.42
N GLN A 90 7.41 -2.47 -21.41
CA GLN A 90 8.39 -3.50 -21.74
C GLN A 90 9.69 -2.92 -22.29
N GLU A 91 9.62 -2.00 -23.25
CA GLU A 91 10.80 -1.32 -23.85
C GLU A 91 11.61 -0.54 -22.82
N GLU A 92 10.93 0.03 -21.83
CA GLU A 92 11.54 0.83 -20.78
C GLU A 92 11.87 0.02 -19.52
N GLY A 93 11.57 -1.28 -19.49
CA GLY A 93 11.85 -2.17 -18.35
C GLY A 93 11.16 -1.74 -17.05
N ALA A 94 9.96 -1.16 -17.15
CA ALA A 94 9.14 -0.74 -16.01
C ALA A 94 7.88 -1.60 -15.90
N SER A 95 7.38 -1.83 -14.68
CA SER A 95 6.17 -2.64 -14.46
C SER A 95 4.94 -1.76 -14.22
N PRO A 96 3.81 -2.00 -14.91
CA PRO A 96 2.55 -1.31 -14.65
C PRO A 96 1.96 -1.70 -13.28
N MET A 97 2.26 -2.91 -12.78
CA MET A 97 1.74 -3.44 -11.50
C MET A 97 2.58 -3.04 -10.28
N GLY A 98 3.69 -2.32 -10.49
CA GLY A 98 4.56 -1.88 -9.40
C GLY A 98 3.86 -1.08 -8.29
N GLY A 99 2.71 -0.45 -8.60
CA GLY A 99 1.91 0.31 -7.65
C GLY A 99 0.91 -0.50 -6.82
N CYS A 100 0.54 -1.72 -7.22
CA CYS A 100 -0.42 -2.55 -6.47
C CYS A 100 0.26 -3.61 -5.58
N LEU A 101 1.59 -3.75 -5.63
CA LEU A 101 2.37 -4.63 -4.75
C LEU A 101 2.07 -4.45 -3.25
N PRO A 102 1.87 -3.22 -2.70
CA PRO A 102 1.47 -3.08 -1.30
C PRO A 102 0.14 -3.77 -0.99
N LEU A 103 -0.84 -3.72 -1.91
CA LEU A 103 -2.14 -4.34 -1.70
C LEU A 103 -2.04 -5.87 -1.64
N VAL A 104 -1.27 -6.48 -2.55
CA VAL A 104 -1.09 -7.94 -2.59
C VAL A 104 -0.47 -8.47 -1.31
N VAL A 105 0.52 -7.75 -0.76
CA VAL A 105 1.18 -8.14 0.51
C VAL A 105 0.27 -7.83 1.71
N GLN A 106 -0.51 -6.76 1.63
CA GLN A 106 -1.39 -6.33 2.71
C GLN A 106 -2.62 -7.24 2.87
N LEU A 107 -3.19 -7.78 1.78
CA LEU A 107 -4.41 -8.59 1.81
C LEU A 107 -4.29 -9.84 2.70
N PRO A 108 -3.24 -10.70 2.58
CA PRO A 108 -3.05 -11.85 3.45
C PRO A 108 -2.88 -11.46 4.93
N ILE A 109 -2.18 -10.36 5.21
CA ILE A 109 -1.97 -9.89 6.59
C ILE A 109 -3.29 -9.42 7.21
N ILE A 110 -4.09 -8.66 6.45
CA ILE A 110 -5.41 -8.20 6.89
C ILE A 110 -6.31 -9.41 7.16
N TRP A 111 -6.40 -10.31 6.19
CA TRP A 111 -7.27 -11.48 6.30
C TRP A 111 -6.85 -12.40 7.44
N GLY A 112 -5.54 -12.61 7.63
CA GLY A 112 -5.02 -13.40 8.74
C GLY A 112 -5.28 -12.74 10.10
N LEU A 113 -5.03 -11.44 10.22
CA LEU A 113 -5.33 -10.69 11.44
C LEU A 113 -6.83 -10.74 11.78
N TYR A 114 -7.72 -10.75 10.78
CA TYR A 114 -9.16 -10.86 11.02
C TYR A 114 -9.53 -12.19 11.66
N ASN A 115 -8.96 -13.29 11.17
CA ASN A 115 -9.18 -14.60 11.78
C ASN A 115 -8.60 -14.65 13.19
N VAL A 116 -7.42 -14.07 13.42
CA VAL A 116 -6.80 -13.99 14.75
C VAL A 116 -7.65 -13.17 15.74
N ILE A 117 -8.27 -12.08 15.29
CA ILE A 117 -9.14 -11.24 16.12
C ILE A 117 -10.49 -11.91 16.41
N TYR A 118 -11.06 -12.63 15.43
CA TYR A 118 -12.31 -13.39 15.62
C TYR A 118 -12.14 -14.65 16.46
N HIS A 119 -10.97 -15.26 16.37
CA HIS A 119 -10.64 -16.49 17.09
C HIS A 119 -9.49 -16.26 18.08
N PRO A 120 -9.70 -15.39 19.09
CA PRO A 120 -8.63 -14.96 19.97
C PRO A 120 -8.27 -16.01 21.01
N LEU A 121 -9.15 -16.97 21.33
CA LEU A 121 -8.82 -18.09 22.21
C LEU A 121 -7.92 -19.10 21.49
N LEU A 122 -8.22 -19.39 20.23
CA LEU A 122 -7.46 -20.31 19.40
C LEU A 122 -6.08 -19.75 19.06
N TYR A 123 -6.01 -18.53 18.54
CA TYR A 123 -4.77 -18.00 17.98
C TYR A 123 -3.93 -17.18 18.98
N ILE A 124 -4.56 -16.42 19.89
CA ILE A 124 -3.83 -15.55 20.84
C ILE A 124 -3.64 -16.26 22.17
N SER A 125 -4.69 -16.88 22.70
CA SER A 125 -4.65 -17.61 23.97
C SER A 125 -4.15 -19.05 23.83
N GLN A 126 -4.05 -19.55 22.58
CA GLN A 126 -3.50 -20.86 22.22
C GLN A 126 -4.27 -22.05 22.81
N ILE A 127 -5.59 -21.87 22.97
CA ILE A 127 -6.50 -22.93 23.37
C ILE A 127 -6.83 -23.77 22.14
N GLY A 128 -6.47 -25.06 22.15
CA GLY A 128 -6.80 -25.97 21.05
C GLY A 128 -8.33 -26.14 20.88
N GLN A 129 -8.76 -26.40 19.64
CA GLN A 129 -10.19 -26.49 19.27
C GLN A 129 -10.99 -27.46 20.16
N GLY A 130 -10.42 -28.63 20.51
CA GLY A 130 -11.08 -29.58 21.39
C GLY A 130 -11.32 -29.05 22.81
N THR A 131 -10.40 -28.24 23.32
CA THR A 131 -10.54 -27.58 24.62
C THR A 131 -11.56 -26.46 24.54
N LEU A 132 -11.53 -25.65 23.48
CA LEU A 132 -12.53 -24.60 23.23
C LEU A 132 -13.95 -25.19 23.18
N ASN A 133 -14.15 -26.30 22.46
CA ASN A 133 -15.44 -26.97 22.39
C ASN A 133 -15.94 -27.42 23.78
N LYS A 134 -15.04 -27.93 24.64
CA LYS A 134 -15.38 -28.27 26.02
C LYS A 134 -15.71 -27.03 26.85
N VAL A 135 -14.98 -25.92 26.69
CA VAL A 135 -15.29 -24.64 27.36
C VAL A 135 -16.69 -24.19 26.98
N VAL A 136 -17.01 -24.15 25.69
CA VAL A 136 -18.33 -23.75 25.19
C VAL A 136 -19.43 -24.64 25.75
N GLN A 137 -19.20 -25.96 25.80
CA GLN A 137 -20.16 -26.91 26.37
C GLN A 137 -20.44 -26.64 27.86
N HIS A 138 -19.39 -26.40 28.67
CA HIS A 138 -19.55 -26.18 30.12
C HIS A 138 -20.16 -24.80 30.41
N LEU A 139 -19.79 -23.78 29.63
CA LEU A 139 -20.28 -22.41 29.79
C LEU A 139 -21.57 -22.13 29.00
N TRP A 140 -22.14 -23.14 28.33
CA TRP A 140 -23.30 -22.95 27.45
C TRP A 140 -24.49 -22.23 28.11
N PRO A 141 -24.90 -22.59 29.35
CA PRO A 141 -25.98 -21.87 30.02
C PRO A 141 -25.65 -20.39 30.20
N ILE A 142 -24.41 -20.05 30.55
CA ILE A 142 -23.98 -18.65 30.73
C ILE A 142 -23.97 -17.92 29.40
N ILE A 143 -23.44 -18.55 28.35
CA ILE A 143 -23.39 -18.00 26.99
C ILE A 143 -24.79 -17.64 26.48
N GLN A 144 -25.77 -18.53 26.67
CA GLN A 144 -27.16 -18.29 26.25
C GLN A 144 -27.81 -17.08 26.95
N HIS A 145 -27.49 -16.85 28.23
CA HIS A 145 -28.01 -15.71 28.98
C HIS A 145 -27.23 -14.41 28.73
N SER A 146 -25.98 -14.52 28.27
CA SER A 146 -25.09 -13.37 28.09
C SER A 146 -25.33 -12.59 26.80
N ASP A 147 -25.83 -13.25 25.74
CA ASP A 147 -26.05 -12.59 24.45
C ASP A 147 -27.29 -13.15 23.70
N PRO A 148 -28.18 -12.26 23.18
CA PRO A 148 -29.41 -12.67 22.49
C PRO A 148 -29.21 -13.56 21.26
N THR A 149 -28.04 -13.50 20.62
CA THR A 149 -27.68 -14.31 19.45
C THR A 149 -27.65 -15.79 19.82
N PHE A 150 -27.08 -16.13 20.97
CA PHE A 150 -26.97 -17.51 21.45
C PHE A 150 -28.21 -17.97 22.22
N ALA A 151 -28.98 -17.05 22.80
CA ALA A 151 -30.26 -17.34 23.46
C ALA A 151 -31.24 -18.10 22.57
N LYS A 152 -31.22 -17.85 21.25
CA LYS A 152 -32.11 -18.47 20.27
C LYS A 152 -31.63 -19.83 19.76
N MET A 153 -30.40 -20.25 20.09
CA MET A 153 -29.82 -21.50 19.61
C MET A 153 -30.22 -22.66 20.52
N SER A 154 -30.58 -23.81 19.93
CA SER A 154 -31.04 -24.97 20.69
C SER A 154 -29.91 -25.84 21.24
N SER A 155 -28.68 -25.71 20.72
CA SER A 155 -27.53 -26.49 21.19
C SER A 155 -26.21 -25.71 21.07
N TYR A 156 -25.24 -26.07 21.92
CA TYR A 156 -23.88 -25.53 21.86
C TYR A 156 -23.19 -25.86 20.52
N THR A 157 -23.53 -26.99 19.88
CA THR A 157 -22.95 -27.39 18.59
C THR A 157 -23.33 -26.45 17.45
N GLN A 158 -24.52 -25.84 17.49
CA GLN A 158 -24.90 -24.79 16.52
C GLN A 158 -24.05 -23.53 16.73
N ALA A 159 -23.75 -23.20 18.00
CA ALA A 159 -22.95 -22.04 18.33
C ALA A 159 -21.49 -22.16 17.88
N LEU A 160 -20.93 -23.37 17.82
CA LEU A 160 -19.53 -23.59 17.41
C LEU A 160 -19.22 -23.06 16.00
N ASN A 161 -20.24 -22.93 15.14
CA ASN A 161 -20.09 -22.38 13.79
C ASN A 161 -20.32 -20.85 13.74
N ASN A 162 -20.65 -20.22 14.87
CA ASN A 162 -20.89 -18.78 14.94
C ASN A 162 -19.58 -18.01 15.19
N ARG A 163 -19.29 -17.05 14.31
CA ARG A 163 -18.07 -16.22 14.37
C ARG A 163 -17.94 -15.34 15.63
N GLU A 164 -19.04 -15.05 16.32
CA GLU A 164 -19.07 -14.18 17.51
C GLU A 164 -18.87 -14.97 18.81
N LEU A 165 -19.00 -16.31 18.75
CA LEU A 165 -18.96 -17.17 19.92
C LEU A 165 -17.63 -17.03 20.67
N GLU A 166 -16.51 -17.14 19.96
CA GLU A 166 -15.21 -17.22 20.61
C GLU A 166 -14.83 -15.90 21.29
N ILE A 167 -15.24 -14.76 20.71
CA ILE A 167 -15.07 -13.45 21.33
C ILE A 167 -15.90 -13.33 22.62
N LEU A 168 -17.15 -13.80 22.59
CA LEU A 168 -17.99 -13.82 23.78
C LEU A 168 -17.39 -14.72 24.86
N VAL A 169 -16.94 -15.93 24.50
CA VAL A 169 -16.27 -16.85 25.42
C VAL A 169 -15.02 -16.19 25.99
N ALA A 170 -14.21 -15.53 25.16
CA ALA A 170 -13.00 -14.83 25.61
C ALA A 170 -13.29 -13.74 26.65
N LYS A 171 -14.46 -13.10 26.58
CA LYS A 171 -14.89 -12.05 27.50
C LYS A 171 -15.38 -12.61 28.84
N ILE A 172 -16.13 -13.70 28.82
CA ILE A 172 -16.72 -14.28 30.04
C ILE A 172 -15.75 -15.24 30.75
N LEU A 173 -14.85 -15.90 30.00
CA LEU A 173 -13.94 -16.93 30.50
C LEU A 173 -13.16 -16.51 31.75
N PRO A 174 -12.56 -15.30 31.84
CA PRO A 174 -11.86 -14.85 33.05
C PRO A 174 -12.72 -14.91 34.32
N SER A 175 -14.03 -14.66 34.22
CA SER A 175 -14.96 -14.66 35.36
C SER A 175 -15.48 -16.05 35.72
N HIS A 176 -15.27 -17.05 34.84
CA HIS A 176 -15.82 -18.40 35.00
C HIS A 176 -14.74 -19.50 34.97
N MET A 177 -13.47 -19.15 35.20
CA MET A 177 -12.36 -20.11 35.22
C MET A 177 -12.57 -21.29 36.17
N SER A 178 -13.29 -21.10 37.28
CA SER A 178 -13.63 -22.17 38.23
C SER A 178 -14.53 -23.26 37.64
N GLN A 179 -15.33 -22.95 36.62
CA GLN A 179 -16.22 -23.90 35.95
C GLN A 179 -15.51 -24.68 34.84
N VAL A 180 -14.28 -24.30 34.49
CA VAL A 180 -13.49 -24.90 33.41
C VAL A 180 -12.07 -25.27 33.88
N PRO A 181 -11.94 -26.18 34.87
CA PRO A 181 -10.63 -26.52 35.47
C PRO A 181 -9.67 -27.22 34.50
N PHE A 182 -10.16 -27.69 33.36
CA PHE A 182 -9.36 -28.29 32.29
C PHE A 182 -8.67 -27.26 31.39
N VAL A 183 -8.99 -25.97 31.52
CA VAL A 183 -8.29 -24.89 30.82
C VAL A 183 -6.96 -24.62 31.53
N PRO A 184 -5.82 -24.60 30.82
CA PRO A 184 -4.52 -24.34 31.43
C PRO A 184 -4.50 -23.03 32.21
N HIS A 185 -3.95 -23.02 33.42
CA HIS A 185 -3.92 -21.81 34.27
C HIS A 185 -3.06 -20.68 33.69
N ASP A 186 -2.11 -21.00 32.82
CA ASP A 186 -1.28 -20.06 32.07
C ASP A 186 -1.97 -19.50 30.80
N THR A 187 -3.25 -19.85 30.59
CA THR A 187 -4.06 -19.31 29.49
C THR A 187 -4.13 -17.80 29.60
N LEU A 188 -3.74 -17.14 28.51
CA LEU A 188 -3.71 -15.70 28.43
C LEU A 188 -5.14 -15.13 28.47
N GLN A 189 -5.43 -14.32 29.49
CA GLN A 189 -6.71 -13.63 29.63
C GLN A 189 -6.64 -12.24 28.98
N MET A 190 -7.60 -11.94 28.10
CA MET A 190 -7.57 -10.73 27.28
C MET A 190 -8.38 -9.58 27.89
N ASN A 191 -7.71 -8.45 28.07
CA ASN A 191 -8.29 -7.18 28.44
C ASN A 191 -8.62 -6.39 27.17
N PHE A 192 -9.89 -6.42 26.78
CA PHE A 192 -10.40 -5.72 25.59
C PHE A 192 -10.64 -4.22 25.81
N ASN A 193 -10.46 -3.70 27.03
CA ASN A 193 -10.65 -2.28 27.29
C ASN A 193 -9.57 -1.44 26.60
N PHE A 194 -9.96 -0.44 25.83
CA PHE A 194 -9.06 0.51 25.19
C PHE A 194 -9.67 1.91 25.28
N PHE A 195 -9.13 2.74 26.17
CA PHE A 195 -9.67 4.07 26.47
C PHE A 195 -11.17 4.07 26.83
N GLY A 196 -11.62 3.06 27.59
CA GLY A 196 -13.02 2.91 27.97
C GLY A 196 -13.91 2.24 26.92
N LEU A 197 -13.36 1.88 25.75
CA LEU A 197 -14.06 1.12 24.72
C LEU A 197 -13.75 -0.37 24.84
N ASP A 198 -14.75 -1.22 24.66
CA ASP A 198 -14.55 -2.68 24.56
C ASP A 198 -14.28 -3.06 23.09
N LEU A 199 -13.03 -3.37 22.77
CA LEU A 199 -12.62 -3.68 21.40
C LEU A 199 -13.18 -5.01 20.85
N SER A 200 -13.78 -5.83 21.71
CA SER A 200 -14.49 -7.04 21.32
C SER A 200 -15.86 -6.72 20.71
N THR A 201 -16.39 -5.51 20.92
CA THR A 201 -17.72 -5.10 20.47
C THR A 201 -17.74 -4.76 18.98
N MET A 202 -18.76 -5.23 18.27
CA MET A 202 -18.98 -4.88 16.86
C MET A 202 -19.70 -3.53 16.76
N PRO A 203 -19.18 -2.54 16.00
CA PRO A 203 -19.88 -1.29 15.77
C PRO A 203 -21.22 -1.52 15.08
N GLY A 204 -22.31 -1.03 15.68
CA GLY A 204 -23.64 -1.02 15.08
C GLY A 204 -23.99 0.34 14.48
N TYR A 205 -25.12 0.42 13.75
CA TYR A 205 -25.62 1.67 13.16
C TYR A 205 -26.28 2.63 14.16
N ARG A 206 -26.55 2.17 15.40
CA ARG A 206 -27.17 2.98 16.45
C ARG A 206 -26.18 3.99 17.01
N PHE A 207 -26.69 5.16 17.38
CA PHE A 207 -25.87 6.22 17.98
C PHE A 207 -25.16 5.71 19.24
N SER A 208 -23.85 5.56 19.14
CA SER A 208 -22.98 5.05 20.20
C SER A 208 -21.56 5.54 19.95
N ILE A 209 -20.72 5.50 20.96
CA ILE A 209 -19.29 5.84 20.83
C ILE A 209 -18.57 4.93 19.81
N TYR A 210 -19.06 3.69 19.61
CA TYR A 210 -18.53 2.75 18.63
C TYR A 210 -18.70 3.20 17.18
N LEU A 211 -19.66 4.07 16.87
CA LEU A 211 -19.80 4.67 15.52
C LEU A 211 -18.59 5.52 15.12
N LEU A 212 -17.83 6.03 16.09
CA LEU A 212 -16.62 6.78 15.78
C LEU A 212 -15.58 5.91 15.08
N ILE A 213 -15.54 4.59 15.35
CA ILE A 213 -14.51 3.72 14.78
C ILE A 213 -14.68 3.58 13.25
N PRO A 214 -15.84 3.20 12.70
CA PRO A 214 -16.04 3.19 11.25
C PRO A 214 -15.82 4.57 10.59
N ILE A 215 -16.25 5.65 11.24
CA ILE A 215 -16.04 7.03 10.74
C ILE A 215 -14.54 7.34 10.68
N LEU A 216 -13.77 7.00 11.71
CA LEU A 216 -12.32 7.20 11.74
C LEU A 216 -11.60 6.28 10.75
N CYS A 217 -12.09 5.06 10.50
CA CYS A 217 -11.61 4.19 9.43
C CYS A 217 -11.79 4.85 8.07
N TYR A 218 -12.98 5.39 7.78
CA TYR A 218 -13.24 6.16 6.56
C TYR A 218 -12.29 7.36 6.45
N VAL A 219 -12.25 8.22 7.47
CA VAL A 219 -11.47 9.47 7.45
C VAL A 219 -9.98 9.18 7.33
N SER A 220 -9.44 8.24 8.10
CA SER A 220 -8.02 7.89 8.04
C SER A 220 -7.62 7.30 6.69
N THR A 221 -8.45 6.43 6.10
CA THR A 221 -8.19 5.86 4.77
C THR A 221 -8.28 6.94 3.70
N PHE A 222 -9.29 7.81 3.78
CA PHE A 222 -9.44 8.93 2.86
C PHE A 222 -8.24 9.88 2.92
N VAL A 223 -7.85 10.31 4.12
CA VAL A 223 -6.70 11.21 4.35
C VAL A 223 -5.42 10.55 3.86
N GLN A 224 -5.20 9.27 4.18
CA GLN A 224 -4.02 8.53 3.75
C GLN A 224 -3.91 8.48 2.23
N ILE A 225 -4.99 8.11 1.53
CA ILE A 225 -5.00 8.05 0.05
C ILE A 225 -4.84 9.45 -0.53
N PHE A 226 -5.58 10.43 -0.01
CA PHE A 226 -5.57 11.80 -0.49
C PHE A 226 -4.17 12.43 -0.36
N LEU A 227 -3.53 12.34 0.80
CA LEU A 227 -2.17 12.86 0.99
C LEU A 227 -1.15 12.11 0.13
N THR A 228 -1.21 10.78 0.10
CA THR A 228 -0.30 9.97 -0.72
C THR A 228 -0.37 10.37 -2.20
N ASN A 229 -1.58 10.58 -2.73
CA ASN A 229 -1.80 11.04 -4.10
C ASN A 229 -1.27 12.45 -4.37
N ARG A 230 -1.35 13.35 -3.37
CA ARG A 230 -0.82 14.72 -3.45
C ARG A 230 0.71 14.74 -3.41
N ILE A 231 1.29 13.99 -2.49
CA ILE A 231 2.72 13.86 -2.25
C ILE A 231 3.41 13.28 -3.50
N ASN A 232 2.81 12.25 -4.08
CA ASN A 232 3.34 11.58 -5.26
C ASN A 232 2.91 12.25 -6.58
N LYS A 233 2.53 13.54 -6.54
CA LYS A 233 2.13 14.42 -7.67
C LYS A 233 1.66 13.64 -8.91
N ARG A 234 0.40 13.17 -8.86
CA ARG A 234 -0.37 12.55 -9.96
C ARG A 234 0.33 11.34 -10.59
N ASN A 235 0.73 10.39 -9.74
CA ASN A 235 0.89 9.00 -10.14
C ASN A 235 -0.47 8.37 -10.44
N ASN A 236 -0.79 8.29 -11.72
CA ASN A 236 -1.94 7.55 -12.23
C ASN A 236 -1.45 6.54 -13.27
N ILE A 237 -0.63 5.59 -12.82
CA ILE A 237 -0.17 4.46 -13.64
C ILE A 237 -1.27 3.39 -13.65
N ALA A 238 -1.93 3.17 -12.50
CA ALA A 238 -3.08 2.27 -12.39
C ALA A 238 -4.37 2.78 -13.05
N ALA A 239 -4.53 4.10 -13.23
CA ALA A 239 -5.63 4.66 -14.02
C ALA A 239 -5.42 4.55 -15.54
N ASN A 240 -4.24 4.07 -15.96
CA ASN A 240 -3.82 4.00 -17.35
C ASN A 240 -3.41 2.57 -17.74
N ALA A 241 -3.69 1.57 -16.91
CA ALA A 241 -3.53 0.17 -17.30
C ALA A 241 -4.80 -0.29 -18.05
N PRO A 242 -4.68 -1.15 -19.07
CA PRO A 242 -5.85 -1.72 -19.75
C PRO A 242 -6.81 -2.35 -18.72
N GLY A 243 -8.10 -2.02 -18.78
CA GLY A 243 -9.12 -2.61 -17.90
C GLY A 243 -9.31 -1.96 -16.52
N THR A 244 -8.53 -0.95 -16.15
CA THR A 244 -8.70 -0.20 -14.89
C THR A 244 -9.08 1.24 -15.18
N GLY A 245 -10.38 1.51 -15.21
CA GLY A 245 -10.97 2.79 -15.59
C GLY A 245 -10.28 3.98 -14.94
N GLY A 246 -9.85 4.94 -15.77
CA GLY A 246 -9.06 6.07 -15.35
C GLY A 246 -9.69 6.85 -14.21
N MET A 247 -8.88 7.16 -13.19
CA MET A 247 -9.19 7.96 -12.00
C MET A 247 -10.68 8.23 -11.79
N ASN A 248 -11.43 7.21 -11.42
CA ASN A 248 -12.79 7.42 -10.98
C ASN A 248 -12.74 7.92 -9.54
N ILE A 249 -13.60 8.89 -9.21
CA ILE A 249 -14.01 9.24 -7.84
C ILE A 249 -14.16 7.99 -6.96
N GLY A 250 -14.54 6.87 -7.60
CA GLY A 250 -14.46 5.51 -7.10
C GLY A 250 -13.26 5.21 -6.19
N MET A 251 -12.00 5.37 -6.60
CA MET A 251 -10.88 4.98 -5.73
C MET A 251 -10.75 5.87 -4.48
N LEU A 252 -11.00 7.17 -4.60
CA LEU A 252 -10.89 8.11 -3.49
C LEU A 252 -12.04 7.99 -2.48
N VAL A 253 -13.20 7.47 -2.89
CA VAL A 253 -14.41 7.40 -2.05
C VAL A 253 -14.79 5.97 -1.71
N ILE A 254 -14.77 5.03 -2.68
CA ILE A 254 -15.18 3.63 -2.48
C ILE A 254 -14.24 2.90 -1.52
N MET A 255 -12.91 3.07 -1.64
CA MET A 255 -11.99 2.36 -0.73
C MET A 255 -12.15 2.79 0.73
N PRO A 256 -12.26 4.09 1.05
CA PRO A 256 -12.64 4.53 2.38
C PRO A 256 -14.01 4.00 2.83
N LEU A 257 -15.04 4.01 1.96
CA LEU A 257 -16.34 3.41 2.30
C LEU A 257 -16.22 1.92 2.61
N PHE A 258 -15.42 1.18 1.84
CA PHE A 258 -15.17 -0.24 2.08
C PHE A 258 -14.47 -0.47 3.42
N SER A 259 -13.48 0.36 3.78
CA SER A 259 -12.85 0.29 5.11
C SER A 259 -13.84 0.54 6.24
N SER A 260 -14.77 1.50 6.06
CA SER A 260 -15.84 1.77 7.03
C SER A 260 -16.82 0.61 7.11
N TRP A 261 -17.22 0.04 5.98
CA TRP A 261 -18.12 -1.11 5.91
C TRP A 261 -17.54 -2.34 6.59
N ILE A 262 -16.24 -2.60 6.39
CA ILE A 262 -15.54 -3.63 7.15
C ILE A 262 -15.56 -3.30 8.64
N SER A 263 -15.30 -2.07 9.04
CA SER A 263 -15.35 -1.73 10.47
C SER A 263 -16.72 -1.94 11.12
N PHE A 264 -17.81 -1.93 10.36
CA PHE A 264 -19.16 -2.32 10.84
C PHE A 264 -19.38 -3.83 10.90
N SER A 265 -18.63 -4.58 10.09
CA SER A 265 -18.82 -6.02 9.94
C SER A 265 -17.93 -6.85 10.86
N PHE A 266 -17.07 -6.20 11.65
CA PHE A 266 -16.02 -6.82 12.44
C PHE A 266 -15.91 -6.17 13.84
N PRO A 267 -15.30 -6.86 14.83
CA PRO A 267 -15.02 -6.29 16.13
C PRO A 267 -14.19 -5.01 16.04
N SER A 268 -14.42 -4.09 16.96
CA SER A 268 -13.80 -2.77 17.00
C SER A 268 -12.27 -2.80 16.95
N GLY A 269 -11.62 -3.85 17.46
CA GLY A 269 -10.17 -4.06 17.33
C GLY A 269 -9.65 -4.04 15.89
N VAL A 270 -10.42 -4.56 14.92
CA VAL A 270 -10.09 -4.49 13.49
C VAL A 270 -10.04 -3.04 13.00
N GLY A 271 -10.99 -2.21 13.43
CA GLY A 271 -11.02 -0.79 13.10
C GLY A 271 -9.81 -0.04 13.68
N ILE A 272 -9.43 -0.33 14.93
CA ILE A 272 -8.23 0.24 15.56
C ILE A 272 -6.96 -0.11 14.78
N TYR A 273 -6.82 -1.37 14.36
CA TYR A 273 -5.73 -1.79 13.48
C TYR A 273 -5.72 -0.96 12.19
N TRP A 274 -6.87 -0.80 11.53
CA TRP A 274 -6.96 -0.08 10.26
C TRP A 274 -6.54 1.38 10.40
N ILE A 275 -7.06 2.08 11.42
CA ILE A 275 -6.73 3.48 11.71
C ILE A 275 -5.23 3.63 11.97
N THR A 276 -4.68 2.81 12.86
CA THR A 276 -3.25 2.82 13.22
C THR A 276 -2.39 2.55 11.99
N SER A 277 -2.75 1.54 11.21
CA SER A 277 -2.07 1.14 9.99
C SER A 277 -2.02 2.26 8.93
N ASN A 278 -3.12 3.01 8.77
CA ASN A 278 -3.19 4.19 7.90
C ASN A 278 -2.27 5.32 8.39
N VAL A 279 -2.24 5.58 9.70
CA VAL A 279 -1.35 6.59 10.31
C VAL A 279 0.12 6.23 10.06
N PHE A 280 0.51 4.99 10.31
CA PHE A 280 1.87 4.52 10.02
C PHE A 280 2.20 4.59 8.54
N MET A 281 1.28 4.18 7.66
CA MET A 281 1.50 4.25 6.22
C MET A 281 1.67 5.70 5.74
N LEU A 282 0.93 6.65 6.33
CA LEU A 282 1.08 8.06 6.03
C LEU A 282 2.44 8.59 6.50
N PHE A 283 2.82 8.31 7.74
CA PHE A 283 4.14 8.66 8.28
C PHE A 283 5.27 8.07 7.43
N GLN A 284 5.18 6.77 7.12
CA GLN A 284 6.11 6.05 6.27
C GLN A 284 6.23 6.74 4.90
N THR A 285 5.11 7.08 4.27
CA THR A 285 5.09 7.77 2.96
C THR A 285 5.77 9.14 3.03
N LEU A 286 5.51 9.91 4.09
CA LEU A 286 6.14 11.22 4.30
C LEU A 286 7.65 11.10 4.51
N PHE A 287 8.08 10.16 5.36
CA PHE A 287 9.48 9.87 5.66
C PHE A 287 10.22 9.39 4.42
N LEU A 288 9.66 8.42 3.72
CA LEU A 288 10.19 7.86 2.49
C LEU A 288 10.27 8.89 1.37
N ASN A 289 9.30 9.80 1.22
CA ASN A 289 9.39 10.86 0.21
C ASN A 289 10.50 11.87 0.54
N LYS A 290 10.77 12.11 1.83
CA LYS A 290 11.88 12.95 2.28
C LYS A 290 13.24 12.32 1.93
N LEU A 291 13.40 11.02 2.15
CA LEU A 291 14.65 10.29 1.83
C LEU A 291 14.82 10.00 0.34
N TYR A 292 13.81 9.41 -0.28
CA TYR A 292 13.77 9.00 -1.69
C TYR A 292 12.77 9.86 -2.44
N ASN A 293 13.15 11.11 -2.73
CA ASN A 293 12.26 12.01 -3.47
C ASN A 293 11.93 11.40 -4.85
N PRO A 294 10.64 11.14 -5.16
CA PRO A 294 10.27 10.40 -6.36
C PRO A 294 10.65 11.12 -7.66
N LYS A 295 10.75 12.45 -7.65
CA LYS A 295 11.18 13.22 -8.83
C LYS A 295 12.66 13.06 -9.11
N LYS A 296 13.49 13.24 -8.09
CA LYS A 296 14.95 13.06 -8.22
C LYS A 296 15.27 11.63 -8.63
N LEU A 297 14.57 10.67 -8.04
CA LEU A 297 14.75 9.27 -8.35
C LEU A 297 14.24 8.93 -9.77
N ALA A 298 13.15 9.53 -10.24
CA ALA A 298 12.71 9.40 -11.63
C ALA A 298 13.72 9.98 -12.63
N GLU A 299 14.31 11.14 -12.32
CA GLU A 299 15.39 11.74 -13.13
C GLU A 299 16.63 10.84 -13.18
N GLN A 300 17.03 10.27 -12.04
CA GLN A 300 18.12 9.29 -11.97
C GLN A 300 17.85 8.03 -12.82
N PHE A 301 16.63 7.48 -12.75
CA PHE A 301 16.25 6.34 -13.58
C PHE A 301 16.18 6.69 -15.07
N GLU A 302 15.76 7.91 -15.42
CA GLU A 302 15.75 8.40 -16.80
C GLU A 302 17.17 8.51 -17.35
N GLN A 303 18.08 9.14 -16.62
CA GLN A 303 19.51 9.23 -16.98
C GLN A 303 20.14 7.85 -17.15
N ALA A 304 19.97 6.96 -16.17
CA ALA A 304 20.48 5.59 -16.25
C ALA A 304 19.89 4.80 -17.43
N SER A 305 18.62 5.05 -17.79
CA SER A 305 17.98 4.40 -18.95
C SER A 305 18.54 4.90 -20.29
N VAL A 306 18.85 6.20 -20.39
CA VAL A 306 19.47 6.80 -21.57
C VAL A 306 20.91 6.29 -21.73
N GLU A 307 21.68 6.30 -20.65
CA GLU A 307 23.05 5.77 -20.62
C GLU A 307 23.11 4.29 -21.03
N LYS A 308 22.20 3.47 -20.50
CA LYS A 308 22.10 2.05 -20.87
C LYS A 308 21.72 1.85 -22.35
N LYS A 309 20.84 2.69 -22.91
CA LYS A 309 20.50 2.65 -24.34
C LYS A 309 21.69 3.07 -25.20
N LYS A 310 22.41 4.13 -24.84
CA LYS A 310 23.64 4.58 -25.52
C LYS A 310 24.72 3.52 -25.51
N ALA A 311 25.00 2.92 -24.35
CA ALA A 311 25.96 1.82 -24.22
C ALA A 311 25.58 0.60 -25.08
N ARG A 312 24.29 0.29 -25.20
CA ARG A 312 23.80 -0.79 -26.08
C ARG A 312 23.98 -0.44 -27.55
N MET A 313 23.64 0.79 -27.96
CA MET A 313 23.81 1.25 -29.35
C MET A 313 25.28 1.26 -29.75
N ARG A 314 26.17 1.76 -28.88
CA ARG A 314 27.62 1.72 -29.11
C ARG A 314 28.13 0.30 -29.32
N LYS A 315 27.74 -0.66 -28.48
CA LYS A 315 28.11 -2.07 -28.66
C LYS A 315 27.57 -2.70 -29.94
N LEU A 316 26.39 -2.26 -30.42
CA LEU A 316 25.85 -2.70 -31.70
C LEU A 316 26.64 -2.10 -32.87
N ALA A 317 26.95 -0.82 -32.82
CA ALA A 317 27.75 -0.13 -33.83
C ALA A 317 29.17 -0.73 -33.92
N GLU A 318 29.84 -0.96 -32.78
CA GLU A 318 31.15 -1.65 -32.72
C GLU A 318 31.09 -3.05 -33.36
N ARG A 319 30.01 -3.81 -33.14
CA ARG A 319 29.81 -5.12 -33.79
C ARG A 319 29.55 -4.99 -35.29
N GLN A 320 28.78 -3.99 -35.72
CA GLN A 320 28.52 -3.73 -37.14
C GLN A 320 29.80 -3.34 -37.86
N ALA A 321 30.62 -2.48 -37.26
CA ALA A 321 31.94 -2.11 -37.77
C ALA A 321 32.84 -3.35 -37.90
N GLN A 322 32.89 -4.22 -36.88
CA GLN A 322 33.65 -5.48 -36.94
C GLN A 322 33.17 -6.41 -38.06
N LEU A 323 31.85 -6.56 -38.23
CA LEU A 323 31.29 -7.36 -39.31
C LEU A 323 31.57 -6.77 -40.69
N ALA A 324 31.55 -5.44 -40.83
CA ALA A 324 31.88 -4.77 -42.07
C ALA A 324 33.35 -5.00 -42.48
N VAL A 325 34.28 -4.95 -41.52
CA VAL A 325 35.70 -5.29 -41.76
C VAL A 325 35.86 -6.75 -42.18
N GLN A 326 35.16 -7.68 -41.52
CA GLN A 326 35.19 -9.11 -41.91
C GLN A 326 34.63 -9.34 -43.32
N GLN A 327 33.54 -8.65 -43.69
CA GLN A 327 32.97 -8.73 -45.03
C GLN A 327 33.89 -8.14 -46.10
N ALA A 328 34.61 -7.06 -45.78
CA ALA A 328 35.60 -6.48 -46.67
C ALA A 328 36.76 -7.46 -46.94
N GLU A 329 37.25 -8.15 -45.91
CA GLU A 329 38.25 -9.21 -46.05
C GLU A 329 37.77 -10.34 -46.97
N GLU A 330 36.52 -10.79 -46.82
CA GLU A 330 35.94 -11.85 -47.66
C GLU A 330 35.73 -11.42 -49.12
N ASN A 331 35.37 -10.15 -49.36
CA ASN A 331 35.13 -9.60 -50.69
C ASN A 331 36.41 -9.16 -51.43
N GLY A 332 37.58 -9.26 -50.78
CA GLY A 332 38.86 -8.80 -51.34
C GLY A 332 39.02 -7.27 -51.39
N GLU A 333 38.25 -6.56 -50.56
CA GLU A 333 38.37 -5.11 -50.35
C GLU A 333 39.46 -4.81 -49.31
N ASP A 334 40.00 -3.58 -49.29
CA ASP A 334 41.04 -3.18 -48.33
C ASP A 334 40.45 -3.06 -46.90
N PRO A 335 40.78 -3.99 -45.98
CA PRO A 335 40.19 -4.01 -44.64
C PRO A 335 40.64 -2.83 -43.78
N GLU A 336 41.83 -2.26 -44.05
CA GLU A 336 42.34 -1.12 -43.29
C GLU A 336 41.57 0.15 -43.61
N GLN A 337 41.20 0.36 -44.87
CA GLN A 337 40.36 1.48 -45.28
C GLN A 337 38.96 1.41 -44.67
N ILE A 338 38.33 0.24 -44.68
CA ILE A 338 36.99 0.05 -44.11
C ILE A 338 37.03 0.21 -42.57
N ARG A 339 38.08 -0.32 -41.91
CA ARG A 339 38.28 -0.13 -40.47
C ARG A 339 38.44 1.34 -40.09
N ALA A 340 39.26 2.09 -40.83
CA ALA A 340 39.46 3.52 -40.60
C ALA A 340 38.16 4.32 -40.81
N ALA A 341 37.39 4.00 -41.86
CA ALA A 341 36.11 4.66 -42.14
C ALA A 341 35.04 4.38 -41.08
N GLU A 342 34.98 3.16 -40.53
CA GLU A 342 34.05 2.79 -39.46
C GLU A 342 34.48 3.34 -38.09
N GLU A 343 35.78 3.44 -37.82
CA GLU A 343 36.32 4.12 -36.63
C GLU A 343 36.01 5.62 -36.65
N GLU A 344 36.17 6.29 -37.79
CA GLU A 344 35.83 7.71 -37.97
C GLU A 344 34.32 7.96 -37.77
N LYS A 345 33.45 7.11 -38.33
CA LYS A 345 32.00 7.16 -38.05
C LYS A 345 31.66 6.98 -36.58
N LEU A 346 32.32 6.04 -35.90
CA LEU A 346 32.09 5.78 -34.47
C LEU A 346 32.50 6.98 -33.61
N GLU A 347 33.60 7.66 -33.96
CA GLU A 347 34.05 8.89 -33.30
C GLU A 347 33.07 10.05 -33.54
N GLU A 348 32.62 10.24 -34.78
CA GLU A 348 31.69 11.30 -35.16
C GLU A 348 30.31 11.13 -34.47
N ASP A 349 29.77 9.90 -34.46
CA ASP A 349 28.54 9.56 -33.74
C ASP A 349 28.69 9.75 -32.22
N SER A 350 29.88 9.48 -31.66
CA SER A 350 30.12 9.68 -30.23
C SER A 350 30.08 11.17 -29.83
N PHE A 351 30.60 12.03 -30.71
CA PHE A 351 30.69 13.48 -30.51
C PHE A 351 29.33 14.16 -30.66
N LEU A 352 28.56 13.79 -31.69
CA LEU A 352 27.19 14.25 -31.90
C LEU A 352 26.28 13.88 -30.72
N ASN A 353 26.42 12.67 -30.19
CA ASN A 353 25.67 12.22 -29.02
C ASN A 353 26.00 13.01 -27.73
N GLU A 354 27.24 13.49 -27.55
CA GLU A 354 27.59 14.34 -26.40
C GLU A 354 27.03 15.77 -26.49
N GLU A 355 27.02 16.36 -27.68
CA GLU A 355 26.44 17.70 -27.88
C GLU A 355 24.93 17.69 -27.71
N ASP A 356 24.24 16.70 -28.27
CA ASP A 356 22.81 16.50 -28.10
C ASP A 356 22.45 16.22 -26.64
N GLU A 357 23.31 15.52 -25.90
CA GLU A 357 23.16 15.28 -24.47
C GLU A 357 23.30 16.58 -23.66
N LYS A 358 24.33 17.38 -23.93
CA LYS A 358 24.51 18.70 -23.30
C LYS A 358 23.35 19.63 -23.69
N ALA A 359 22.84 19.57 -24.92
CA ALA A 359 21.72 20.39 -25.39
C ALA A 359 20.38 19.97 -24.77
N SER A 360 20.11 18.66 -24.69
CA SER A 360 18.91 18.09 -24.06
C SER A 360 18.88 18.34 -22.56
N ASN A 361 20.00 18.09 -21.85
CA ASN A 361 20.14 18.42 -20.43
C ASN A 361 19.96 19.92 -20.17
N ARG A 362 20.51 20.80 -21.03
CA ARG A 362 20.28 22.24 -20.94
C ARG A 362 18.81 22.60 -21.15
N LYS A 363 18.13 22.03 -22.15
CA LYS A 363 16.70 22.26 -22.39
C LYS A 363 15.84 21.79 -21.22
N MET A 364 16.10 20.59 -20.68
CA MET A 364 15.41 20.05 -19.51
C MET A 364 15.62 20.93 -18.27
N MET A 365 16.85 21.36 -17.99
CA MET A 365 17.16 22.27 -16.87
C MET A 365 16.48 23.63 -17.03
N LEU A 366 16.41 24.15 -18.26
CA LEU A 366 15.72 25.40 -18.57
C LEU A 366 14.20 25.26 -18.40
N GLU A 367 13.62 24.13 -18.82
CA GLU A 367 12.20 23.86 -18.67
C GLU A 367 11.82 23.65 -17.19
N ASN A 368 12.66 22.94 -16.43
CA ASN A 368 12.49 22.79 -14.98
C ASN A 368 12.58 24.14 -14.26
N ARG A 369 13.53 25.01 -14.65
CA ARG A 369 13.60 26.40 -14.17
C ARG A 369 12.34 27.19 -14.51
N LYS A 370 11.84 27.11 -15.75
CA LYS A 370 10.58 27.76 -16.17
C LYS A 370 9.38 27.25 -15.38
N ARG A 371 9.27 25.94 -15.15
CA ARG A 371 8.20 25.31 -14.34
C ARG A 371 8.27 25.76 -12.87
N LEU A 372 9.47 25.86 -12.29
CA LEU A 372 9.67 26.39 -10.94
C LEU A 372 9.31 27.87 -10.85
N ALA A 373 9.70 28.69 -11.83
CA ALA A 373 9.35 30.10 -11.89
C ALA A 373 7.83 30.31 -12.07
N ALA A 374 7.18 29.54 -12.94
CA ALA A 374 5.72 29.57 -13.12
C ALA A 374 4.98 29.13 -11.85
N SER A 375 5.47 28.08 -11.17
CA SER A 375 4.92 27.64 -9.89
C SER A 375 5.08 28.70 -8.81
N ARG A 376 6.22 29.41 -8.75
CA ARG A 376 6.42 30.55 -7.82
C ARG A 376 5.47 31.71 -8.13
N LYS A 377 5.33 32.09 -9.41
CA LYS A 377 4.38 33.14 -9.84
C LYS A 377 2.93 32.79 -9.52
N GLN A 378 2.49 31.55 -9.74
CA GLN A 378 1.16 31.10 -9.34
C GLN A 378 0.95 31.13 -7.81
N SER A 379 2.00 30.81 -7.04
CA SER A 379 1.96 30.87 -5.58
C SER A 379 1.81 32.32 -5.09
N GLN A 380 2.57 33.24 -5.70
CA GLN A 380 2.52 34.68 -5.40
C GLN A 380 1.18 35.31 -5.81
N ALA A 381 0.64 34.97 -6.99
CA ALA A 381 -0.66 35.45 -7.45
C ALA A 381 -1.81 34.98 -6.53
N ARG A 382 -1.73 33.74 -6.03
CA ARG A 382 -2.68 33.22 -5.02
C ARG A 382 -2.55 33.92 -3.67
N GLN A 383 -1.35 34.33 -3.27
CA GLN A 383 -1.16 35.15 -2.06
C GLN A 383 -1.71 36.58 -2.24
N GLN A 384 -1.48 37.20 -3.40
CA GLN A 384 -2.01 38.53 -3.71
C GLN A 384 -3.54 38.55 -3.80
N SER A 385 -4.17 37.54 -4.39
CA SER A 385 -5.64 37.46 -4.44
C SER A 385 -6.26 37.26 -3.04
N LYS A 386 -5.60 36.48 -2.17
CA LYS A 386 -6.00 36.34 -0.76
C LYS A 386 -5.85 37.65 0.02
N ASN A 387 -4.81 38.44 -0.24
CA ASN A 387 -4.62 39.73 0.42
C ASN A 387 -5.61 40.79 -0.10
N SER A 388 -5.95 40.79 -1.39
CA SER A 388 -6.94 41.72 -1.95
C SER A 388 -8.36 41.41 -1.46
N SER A 389 -8.73 40.13 -1.31
CA SER A 389 -10.02 39.75 -0.74
C SER A 389 -10.14 40.10 0.75
N LYS A 390 -9.06 39.93 1.53
CA LYS A 390 -8.97 40.41 2.93
C LYS A 390 -9.11 41.93 3.04
N ASN A 391 -8.49 42.70 2.14
CA ASN A 391 -8.61 44.16 2.14
C ASN A 391 -10.00 44.66 1.71
N LYS A 392 -10.64 44.00 0.73
CA LYS A 392 -12.04 44.30 0.36
C LYS A 392 -13.00 43.98 1.51
N SER A 393 -12.78 42.87 2.22
CA SER A 393 -13.55 42.51 3.42
C SER A 393 -13.39 43.55 4.56
N LYS A 394 -12.14 43.99 4.84
CA LYS A 394 -11.88 45.06 5.83
C LYS A 394 -12.51 46.41 5.44
N LYS A 395 -12.46 46.81 4.15
CA LYS A 395 -13.12 48.04 3.68
C LYS A 395 -14.65 47.98 3.79
N LYS A 396 -15.25 46.81 3.56
CA LYS A 396 -16.70 46.59 3.69
C LYS A 396 -17.16 46.62 5.15
N LYS A 397 -16.30 46.21 6.09
CA LYS A 397 -16.51 46.30 7.55
C LYS A 397 -16.30 47.69 8.16
N ARG A 398 -15.64 48.62 7.46
CA ARG A 398 -15.45 50.02 7.88
C ARG A 398 -16.51 50.99 7.33
N ARG A 399 -17.35 50.52 6.40
CA ARG A 399 -18.46 51.27 5.77
C ARG A 399 -19.84 50.88 6.33
N ARG A 400 -19.86 49.93 7.26
CA ARG A 400 -20.94 49.66 8.19
C ARG A 400 -20.42 50.08 9.56
#